data_AF-A0A8H7D044-F1
#
_entry.id   AF-A0A8H7D044-F1
#
_cell.length_a   1.000
_cell.length_b   1.000
_cell.length_c   1.000
_cell.angle_alpha   90.00
_cell.angle_beta   90.00
_cell.angle_gamma   90.00
#
_symmetry.space_group_name_H-M   'P 1'
#
loop_
_entity.id
_entity.type
_entity.pdbx_description
1 polymer ?
#
loop_
_entity_poly.entity_id
_entity_poly.type
_entity_poly.pdbx_seq_one_letter_code
_entity_poly.pdbx_strand_id
1 'polypeptide(L)'
;MESASKLSKGCTTLGRGLLLLWAVNSENCSGAKPSQKRIDNWVQMTATPFDPFESATQMVTREIACPKCRAVVYAPYMTEEGTGYLQQNFTMKCISQECGFEITRDGLALRKLVNDLARFSPGKKVEASELVAGTVHTPTNVLDLDRGKLVKEVMLSSHTLRRPAGSKPGTCISDVAYANFLMEKGKYKLDRLKGILAMKMKGQGGKLINRILSAYVDDKMFSVELIGAVLRQGSFVTKMYDLQWTKPGFFDSAEDEIALQHAIARYHAFLDLMSSSPASFFVPTLDIDLAWHTHQLMANNYAKDTTKYIGRFIDHDDKVEENQLASSFDITCRAWKNRFAVQYTHCGCPLPGDTIGQRLSRLIGHGTNPSYLIPPDREDLRAATHPSDHNAVFALHRKAQSEAAQCRRREKIAKRQQRDLERAQAGKLDGRRNVQHDPAFLIPVPLYYTGVNMGGCLASTGNVIHGGSGFGGCAAGAGGGGCGGGGGGS
;
A
#
# COMPACT_ATOMS: atom_id res chain seq x y z
N MET A 1 -21.13 37.63 -7.27
CA MET A 1 -19.88 37.81 -8.05
C MET A 1 -18.83 38.65 -7.30
N GLU A 2 -18.85 38.72 -5.96
CA GLU A 2 -17.81 39.45 -5.22
C GLU A 2 -17.67 38.92 -3.79
N SER A 3 -17.32 37.63 -3.67
CA SER A 3 -16.93 37.02 -2.37
C SER A 3 -15.98 35.82 -2.51
N ALA A 4 -15.58 35.46 -3.73
CA ALA A 4 -14.81 34.25 -4.03
C ALA A 4 -13.31 34.49 -4.33
N SER A 5 -12.79 35.72 -4.22
CA SER A 5 -11.43 36.06 -4.72
C SER A 5 -10.33 36.23 -3.66
N LYS A 6 -10.56 35.93 -2.37
CA LYS A 6 -9.55 36.16 -1.31
C LYS A 6 -9.02 34.92 -0.58
N LEU A 7 -9.27 33.70 -1.05
CA LEU A 7 -8.74 32.47 -0.45
C LEU A 7 -7.53 31.84 -1.18
N SER A 8 -6.90 32.53 -2.13
CA SER A 8 -5.79 31.96 -2.94
C SER A 8 -4.36 32.19 -2.37
N LYS A 9 -4.20 32.62 -1.12
CA LYS A 9 -2.86 32.82 -0.52
C LYS A 9 -2.81 32.24 0.89
N GLY A 10 -2.35 31.00 1.01
CA GLY A 10 -2.17 30.32 2.29
C GLY A 10 -1.89 28.82 2.18
N CYS A 11 -0.94 28.43 1.33
CA CYS A 11 -0.51 27.03 1.23
C CYS A 11 0.44 26.68 2.38
N THR A 12 -0.08 26.39 3.57
CA THR A 12 0.71 25.79 4.67
C THR A 12 -0.15 24.89 5.55
N THR A 13 0.08 23.57 5.40
CA THR A 13 0.09 22.53 6.45
C THR A 13 -1.15 22.23 7.31
N LEU A 14 -2.16 23.09 7.41
CA LEU A 14 -3.34 22.88 8.28
C LEU A 14 -4.49 22.11 7.60
N GLY A 15 -4.55 22.07 6.27
CA GLY A 15 -5.67 21.46 5.54
C GLY A 15 -5.69 19.92 5.48
N ARG A 16 -4.61 19.23 5.88
CA ARG A 16 -4.53 17.75 5.76
C ARG A 16 -5.07 17.00 7.00
N GLY A 17 -5.10 17.63 8.16
CA GLY A 17 -5.66 17.04 9.38
C GLY A 17 -7.19 17.03 9.38
N LEU A 18 -7.83 18.06 8.82
CA LEU A 18 -9.30 18.17 8.78
C LEU A 18 -9.97 17.12 7.88
N LEU A 19 -9.34 16.72 6.77
CA LEU A 19 -9.90 15.71 5.85
C LEU A 19 -10.00 14.31 6.50
N LEU A 20 -9.08 13.98 7.41
CA LEU A 20 -9.11 12.74 8.19
C LEU A 20 -10.17 12.76 9.27
N LEU A 21 -10.36 13.90 9.93
CA LEU A 21 -11.46 14.10 10.88
C LEU A 21 -12.83 14.08 10.18
N TRP A 22 -12.92 14.52 8.92
CA TRP A 22 -14.16 14.44 8.14
C TRP A 22 -14.49 13.02 7.67
N ALA A 23 -13.49 12.24 7.24
CA ALA A 23 -13.68 10.83 6.86
C ALA A 23 -14.02 9.93 8.06
N VAL A 24 -13.66 10.34 9.27
CA VAL A 24 -13.98 9.67 10.55
C VAL A 24 -15.13 10.39 11.27
N ASN A 25 -15.81 11.36 10.65
CA ASN A 25 -16.97 11.98 11.28
C ASN A 25 -18.04 10.90 11.40
N SER A 26 -18.21 10.40 12.63
CA SER A 26 -18.93 9.18 13.02
C SER A 26 -20.44 9.26 12.81
N GLU A 27 -20.93 10.33 12.17
CA GLU A 27 -22.35 10.52 11.92
C GLU A 27 -22.86 9.85 10.64
N ASN A 28 -22.03 9.36 9.71
CA ASN A 28 -22.56 9.03 8.37
C ASN A 28 -22.08 7.77 7.63
N CYS A 29 -21.41 6.81 8.27
CA CYS A 29 -21.12 5.53 7.60
C CYS A 29 -22.29 4.50 7.62
N SER A 30 -23.45 4.85 8.18
CA SER A 30 -24.70 4.07 8.00
C SER A 30 -25.99 4.78 8.44
N GLY A 31 -25.94 5.96 9.08
CA GLY A 31 -27.11 6.58 9.72
C GLY A 31 -27.73 5.73 10.85
N ALA A 32 -27.24 4.51 11.09
CA ALA A 32 -27.72 3.59 12.09
C ALA A 32 -26.84 3.69 13.33
N LYS A 33 -27.42 4.17 14.43
CA LYS A 33 -26.75 4.15 15.74
C LYS A 33 -26.32 2.71 16.06
N PRO A 34 -25.08 2.48 16.54
CA PRO A 34 -24.66 1.16 16.96
C PRO A 34 -25.61 0.64 18.05
N SER A 35 -25.92 -0.66 18.03
CA SER A 35 -26.77 -1.25 19.06
C SER A 35 -26.06 -1.20 20.43
N GLN A 36 -26.83 -1.05 21.51
CA GLN A 36 -26.28 -1.01 22.86
C GLN A 36 -25.39 -2.22 23.16
N LYS A 37 -25.81 -3.41 22.71
CA LYS A 37 -25.01 -4.65 22.83
C LYS A 37 -23.62 -4.56 22.17
N ARG A 38 -23.49 -3.85 21.05
CA ARG A 38 -22.18 -3.63 20.39
C ARG A 38 -21.31 -2.66 21.18
N ILE A 39 -21.92 -1.60 21.71
CA ILE A 39 -21.26 -0.62 22.57
C ILE A 39 -20.74 -1.33 23.83
N ASP A 40 -21.61 -2.05 24.55
CA ASP A 40 -21.26 -2.76 25.77
C ASP A 40 -20.15 -3.79 25.54
N ASN A 41 -20.26 -4.57 24.46
CA ASN A 41 -19.23 -5.56 24.10
C ASN A 41 -17.87 -4.89 23.79
N TRP A 42 -17.87 -3.75 23.09
CA TRP A 42 -16.65 -3.00 22.83
C TRP A 42 -16.02 -2.47 24.11
N VAL A 43 -16.79 -1.80 24.96
CA VAL A 43 -16.31 -1.26 26.23
C VAL A 43 -15.78 -2.37 27.13
N GLN A 44 -16.47 -3.51 27.20
CA GLN A 44 -16.03 -4.68 27.95
C GLN A 44 -14.69 -5.23 27.42
N MET A 45 -14.51 -5.30 26.11
CA MET A 45 -13.31 -5.87 25.49
C MET A 45 -12.10 -4.93 25.50
N THR A 46 -12.33 -3.62 25.40
CA THR A 46 -11.28 -2.63 25.14
C THR A 46 -11.02 -1.69 26.30
N ALA A 47 -11.99 -1.58 27.23
CA ALA A 47 -12.01 -0.57 28.28
C ALA A 47 -11.95 0.89 27.76
N THR A 48 -12.34 1.13 26.50
CA THR A 48 -12.47 2.48 25.94
C THR A 48 -13.90 2.75 25.48
N PRO A 49 -14.32 4.02 25.38
CA PRO A 49 -15.57 4.40 24.73
C PRO A 49 -15.72 3.78 23.33
N PHE A 50 -16.97 3.54 22.90
CA PHE A 50 -17.22 3.07 21.53
C PHE A 50 -16.93 4.16 20.50
N ASP A 51 -17.20 5.43 20.85
CA ASP A 51 -16.87 6.56 19.98
C ASP A 51 -15.34 6.76 19.95
N PRO A 52 -14.73 6.81 18.75
CA PRO A 52 -13.29 6.93 18.62
C PRO A 52 -12.75 8.30 19.07
N PHE A 53 -13.55 9.37 19.00
CA PHE A 53 -13.15 10.69 19.48
C PHE A 53 -13.21 10.75 21.01
N GLU A 54 -14.26 10.22 21.62
CA GLU A 54 -14.32 10.06 23.08
C GLU A 54 -13.16 9.20 23.58
N SER A 55 -12.86 8.08 22.91
CA SER A 55 -11.69 7.26 23.21
C SER A 55 -10.38 8.05 23.11
N ALA A 56 -10.21 8.84 22.05
CA ALA A 56 -9.01 9.64 21.86
C ALA A 56 -8.79 10.66 22.98
N THR A 57 -9.85 11.17 23.63
CA THR A 57 -9.70 12.07 24.79
C THR A 57 -9.17 11.39 26.06
N GLN A 58 -9.38 10.08 26.19
CA GLN A 58 -8.97 9.32 27.37
C GLN A 58 -7.64 8.58 27.14
N MET A 59 -7.35 8.24 25.89
CA MET A 59 -6.13 7.59 25.47
C MET A 59 -4.99 8.62 25.32
N VAL A 60 -4.37 8.99 26.44
CA VAL A 60 -3.28 9.99 26.48
C VAL A 60 -1.87 9.38 26.46
N THR A 61 -1.74 8.12 26.89
CA THR A 61 -0.46 7.39 26.87
C THR A 61 -0.62 5.98 26.30
N ARG A 62 0.51 5.41 25.92
CA ARG A 62 0.65 4.01 25.49
C ARG A 62 1.70 3.31 26.32
N GLU A 63 1.36 2.13 26.80
CA GLU A 63 2.32 1.21 27.39
C GLU A 63 3.27 0.66 26.31
N ILE A 64 4.58 0.81 26.52
CA ILE A 64 5.63 0.22 25.70
C ILE A 64 6.74 -0.37 26.59
N ALA A 65 7.48 -1.35 26.07
CA ALA A 65 8.63 -1.92 26.77
C ALA A 65 9.94 -1.35 26.23
N CYS A 66 10.81 -0.86 27.12
CA CYS A 66 12.12 -0.31 26.75
C CYS A 66 12.92 -1.32 25.88
N PRO A 67 13.45 -0.91 24.72
CA PRO A 67 14.25 -1.78 23.86
C PRO A 67 15.53 -2.31 24.50
N LYS A 68 16.04 -1.69 25.57
CA LYS A 68 17.27 -2.08 26.27
C LYS A 68 16.98 -2.92 27.51
N CYS A 69 16.42 -2.32 28.56
CA CYS A 69 16.21 -2.99 29.85
C CYS A 69 14.85 -3.68 29.99
N ARG A 70 13.94 -3.55 29.01
CA ARG A 70 12.58 -4.12 29.02
C ARG A 70 11.63 -3.57 30.09
N ALA A 71 12.05 -2.57 30.88
CA ALA A 71 11.16 -1.86 31.78
C ALA A 71 9.95 -1.31 31.02
N VAL A 72 8.76 -1.47 31.63
CA VAL A 72 7.51 -0.91 31.12
C VAL A 72 7.54 0.60 31.32
N VAL A 73 7.19 1.34 30.27
CA VAL A 73 7.10 2.80 30.30
C VAL A 73 5.81 3.25 29.61
N TYR A 74 5.25 4.37 30.06
CA TYR A 74 4.05 4.96 29.49
C TYR A 74 4.45 6.15 28.61
N ALA A 75 4.42 5.95 27.30
CA ALA A 75 4.76 6.98 26.33
C ALA A 75 3.53 7.86 26.04
N PRO A 76 3.60 9.19 26.22
CA PRO A 76 2.55 10.09 25.77
C PRO A 76 2.32 9.94 24.27
N TYR A 77 1.07 9.91 23.82
CA TYR A 77 0.79 9.81 22.39
C TYR A 77 1.24 11.06 21.62
N MET A 78 1.09 12.23 22.23
CA MET A 78 1.48 13.53 21.68
C MET A 78 2.19 14.34 22.76
N THR A 79 3.19 15.11 22.37
CA THR A 79 3.81 16.14 23.21
C THR A 79 3.91 17.46 22.44
N GLU A 80 4.06 18.58 23.16
CA GLU A 80 4.20 19.90 22.56
C GLU A 80 5.48 20.01 21.72
N GLU A 81 6.53 19.29 22.11
CA GLU A 81 7.83 19.25 21.44
C GLU A 81 7.85 18.38 20.18
N GLY A 82 6.75 17.68 19.87
CA GLY A 82 6.69 16.83 18.67
C GLY A 82 7.32 15.44 18.85
N THR A 83 7.51 14.98 20.09
CA THR A 83 8.26 13.75 20.43
C THR A 83 7.40 12.60 20.97
N GLY A 84 6.08 12.76 20.98
CA GLY A 84 5.11 11.73 21.40
C GLY A 84 5.04 10.52 20.47
N TYR A 85 4.44 9.43 20.96
CA TYR A 85 4.41 8.12 20.30
C TYR A 85 3.76 8.11 18.92
N LEU A 86 2.79 8.99 18.64
CA LEU A 86 2.16 9.14 17.31
C LEU A 86 2.87 10.16 16.43
N GLN A 87 3.87 10.88 16.95
CA GLN A 87 4.59 11.91 16.23
C GLN A 87 5.81 11.31 15.50
N GLN A 88 6.28 12.05 14.49
CA GLN A 88 7.33 11.58 13.58
C GLN A 88 8.66 11.37 14.31
N ASN A 89 9.01 12.28 15.22
CA ASN A 89 10.29 12.29 15.93
C ASN A 89 10.17 11.63 17.30
N PHE A 90 9.38 10.56 17.41
CA PHE A 90 9.15 9.87 18.67
C PHE A 90 10.48 9.53 19.36
N THR A 91 10.68 10.12 20.53
CA THR A 91 11.80 9.85 21.43
C THR A 91 11.35 10.00 22.87
N MET A 92 11.79 9.13 23.75
CA MET A 92 11.61 9.28 25.20
C MET A 92 12.75 8.60 25.96
N LYS A 93 13.11 9.14 27.12
CA LYS A 93 14.08 8.47 28.00
C LYS A 93 13.41 7.38 28.82
N CYS A 94 14.09 6.24 28.96
CA CYS A 94 13.66 5.19 29.86
C CYS A 94 13.71 5.67 31.31
N ILE A 95 12.62 5.47 32.05
CA ILE A 95 12.48 5.89 33.46
C ILE A 95 13.27 5.04 34.45
N SER A 96 13.75 3.86 34.01
CA SER A 96 14.60 3.00 34.84
C SER A 96 15.93 3.70 35.11
N GLN A 97 16.23 3.94 36.40
CA GLN A 97 17.38 4.71 36.87
C GLN A 97 18.71 4.19 36.33
N GLU A 98 18.86 2.88 36.19
CA GLU A 98 20.09 2.23 35.70
C GLU A 98 20.18 2.20 34.16
N CYS A 99 19.09 2.47 33.45
CA CYS A 99 19.02 2.30 32.01
C CYS A 99 19.29 3.61 31.26
N GLY A 100 18.49 4.65 31.55
CA GLY A 100 18.57 5.97 30.91
C GLY A 100 18.46 5.96 29.37
N PHE A 101 18.11 4.84 28.75
CA PHE A 101 18.17 4.63 27.31
C PHE A 101 17.17 5.53 26.57
N GLU A 102 17.61 6.10 25.45
CA GLU A 102 16.75 6.87 24.55
C GLU A 102 15.93 5.91 23.66
N ILE A 103 14.66 5.75 24.01
CA ILE A 103 13.69 4.92 23.31
C ILE A 103 13.24 5.68 22.07
N THR A 104 13.46 5.07 20.90
CA THR A 104 13.03 5.60 19.60
C THR A 104 12.18 4.57 18.87
N ARG A 105 11.45 5.01 17.84
CA ARG A 105 10.65 4.12 16.99
C ARG A 105 11.51 3.03 16.34
N ASP A 106 12.71 3.38 15.87
CA ASP A 106 13.67 2.42 15.31
C ASP A 106 14.11 1.37 16.32
N GLY A 107 14.36 1.78 17.58
CA GLY A 107 14.75 0.86 18.64
C GLY A 107 13.63 -0.12 18.99
N LEU A 108 12.38 0.37 19.03
CA LEU A 108 11.19 -0.45 19.21
C LEU A 108 10.98 -1.45 18.06
N ALA A 109 11.07 -0.98 16.82
CA ALA A 109 10.95 -1.77 15.60
C ALA A 109 12.03 -2.86 15.51
N LEU A 110 13.28 -2.51 15.80
CA LEU A 110 14.39 -3.45 15.87
C LEU A 110 14.14 -4.50 16.96
N ARG A 111 13.67 -4.09 18.14
CA ARG A 111 13.35 -5.02 19.23
C ARG A 111 12.29 -6.05 18.81
N LYS A 112 11.24 -5.61 18.12
CA LYS A 112 10.22 -6.52 17.56
C LYS A 112 10.87 -7.55 16.61
N LEU A 113 11.70 -7.10 15.66
CA LEU A 113 12.39 -7.99 14.72
C LEU A 113 13.30 -9.00 15.42
N VAL A 114 14.15 -8.56 16.35
CA VAL A 114 15.12 -9.45 16.98
C VAL A 114 14.46 -10.47 17.89
N ASN A 115 13.28 -10.16 18.45
CA ASN A 115 12.52 -11.15 19.21
C ASN A 115 12.07 -12.30 18.30
N ASP A 116 11.58 -12.01 17.09
CA ASP A 116 11.19 -13.05 16.13
C ASP A 116 12.41 -13.82 15.61
N LEU A 117 13.53 -13.14 15.35
CA LEU A 117 14.79 -13.80 14.98
C LEU A 117 15.35 -14.67 16.10
N ALA A 118 15.16 -14.26 17.36
CA ALA A 118 15.72 -14.96 18.51
C ALA A 118 14.89 -16.18 18.93
N ARG A 119 13.62 -16.31 18.55
CA ARG A 119 12.83 -17.51 18.91
C ARG A 119 13.48 -18.77 18.35
N PHE A 120 13.79 -19.74 19.20
CA PHE A 120 14.33 -21.03 18.75
C PHE A 120 13.94 -22.14 19.73
N SER A 121 13.15 -23.12 19.25
CA SER A 121 12.76 -24.31 20.02
C SER A 121 13.43 -25.57 19.45
N PRO A 122 14.66 -25.92 19.87
CA PRO A 122 15.34 -27.11 19.37
C PRO A 122 14.55 -28.37 19.72
N GLY A 123 14.43 -29.28 18.74
CA GLY A 123 13.76 -30.58 18.91
C GLY A 123 12.22 -30.53 18.92
N LYS A 124 11.61 -29.37 18.67
CA LYS A 124 10.16 -29.23 18.50
C LYS A 124 9.79 -28.93 17.05
N LYS A 125 8.55 -29.25 16.67
CA LYS A 125 7.98 -28.80 15.41
C LYS A 125 7.92 -27.27 15.43
N VAL A 126 8.47 -26.63 14.40
CA VAL A 126 8.47 -25.17 14.28
C VAL A 126 7.06 -24.70 13.99
N GLU A 127 6.59 -23.75 14.78
CA GLU A 127 5.31 -23.07 14.59
C GLU A 127 5.50 -21.74 13.85
N ALA A 128 4.46 -21.26 13.16
CA ALA A 128 4.53 -20.00 12.41
C ALA A 128 4.89 -18.79 13.29
N SER A 129 4.51 -18.82 14.57
CA SER A 129 4.81 -17.80 15.56
C SER A 129 6.30 -17.72 15.93
N GLU A 130 7.11 -18.71 15.56
CA GLU A 130 8.55 -18.72 15.78
C GLU A 130 9.34 -18.19 14.57
N LEU A 131 8.65 -17.84 13.50
CA LEU A 131 9.23 -17.40 12.24
C LEU A 131 9.07 -15.89 12.05
N VAL A 132 9.85 -15.34 11.12
CA VAL A 132 9.86 -13.90 10.83
C VAL A 132 8.59 -13.53 10.06
N ALA A 133 7.95 -12.42 10.41
CA ALA A 133 6.77 -11.91 9.72
C ALA A 133 7.04 -11.72 8.22
N GLY A 134 6.05 -12.07 7.39
CA GLY A 134 6.15 -11.99 5.93
C GLY A 134 6.97 -13.12 5.28
N THR A 135 7.37 -14.16 6.01
CA THR A 135 8.16 -15.28 5.47
C THR A 135 7.39 -16.58 5.25
N VAL A 136 6.23 -16.76 5.90
CA VAL A 136 5.46 -18.02 5.83
C VAL A 136 4.39 -18.03 4.75
N HIS A 137 3.83 -16.89 4.37
CA HIS A 137 2.74 -16.83 3.40
C HIS A 137 3.31 -16.66 1.98
N THR A 138 2.81 -17.45 1.04
CA THR A 138 3.08 -17.33 -0.40
C THR A 138 1.76 -17.44 -1.18
N PRO A 139 1.71 -16.99 -2.44
CA PRO A 139 0.49 -17.10 -3.25
C PRO A 139 -0.03 -18.54 -3.40
N THR A 140 0.84 -19.54 -3.40
CA THR A 140 0.45 -20.96 -3.61
C THR A 140 0.44 -21.78 -2.33
N ASN A 141 1.02 -21.27 -1.25
CA ASN A 141 1.05 -21.92 0.05
C ASN A 141 0.86 -20.89 1.16
N VAL A 142 -0.30 -20.96 1.82
CA VAL A 142 -0.68 -20.03 2.89
C VAL A 142 0.18 -20.17 4.14
N LEU A 143 0.85 -21.32 4.31
CA LEU A 143 1.64 -21.69 5.49
C LEU A 143 2.90 -22.48 5.08
N ASP A 144 3.82 -21.81 4.40
CA ASP A 144 5.13 -22.33 4.01
C ASP A 144 6.15 -22.18 5.15
N LEU A 145 6.10 -23.12 6.11
CA LEU A 145 7.00 -23.12 7.25
C LEU A 145 8.46 -23.35 6.85
N ASP A 146 8.72 -24.12 5.79
CA ASP A 146 10.07 -24.45 5.36
C ASP A 146 10.75 -23.26 4.68
N ARG A 147 10.01 -22.50 3.87
CA ARG A 147 10.46 -21.20 3.39
C ARG A 147 10.77 -20.25 4.54
N GLY A 148 9.89 -20.16 5.54
CA GLY A 148 10.09 -19.28 6.69
C GLY A 148 11.36 -19.62 7.48
N LYS A 149 11.61 -20.92 7.72
CA LYS A 149 12.86 -21.41 8.33
C LYS A 149 14.08 -21.04 7.49
N LEU A 150 14.06 -21.37 6.20
CA LEU A 150 15.18 -21.12 5.29
C LEU A 150 15.54 -19.63 5.24
N VAL A 151 14.55 -18.75 5.13
CA VAL A 151 14.77 -17.30 5.13
C VAL A 151 15.39 -16.84 6.44
N LYS A 152 14.88 -17.31 7.58
CA LYS A 152 15.43 -16.98 8.90
C LYS A 152 16.87 -17.48 9.07
N GLU A 153 17.18 -18.69 8.62
CA GLU A 153 18.54 -19.25 8.63
C GLU A 153 19.50 -18.43 7.77
N VAL A 154 19.10 -18.08 6.54
CA VAL A 154 19.90 -17.24 5.65
C VAL A 154 20.13 -15.86 6.27
N MET A 155 19.12 -15.24 6.87
CA MET A 155 19.25 -13.96 7.59
C MET A 155 20.27 -14.05 8.73
N LEU A 156 20.33 -15.17 9.44
CA LEU A 156 21.23 -15.39 10.59
C LEU A 156 22.57 -16.05 10.23
N SER A 157 22.81 -16.34 8.94
CA SER A 157 24.00 -17.08 8.49
C SER A 157 25.33 -16.32 8.60
N SER A 158 25.29 -15.01 8.88
CA SER A 158 26.51 -14.25 9.16
C SER A 158 27.15 -14.71 10.48
N HIS A 159 28.46 -14.95 10.45
CA HIS A 159 29.24 -15.28 11.65
C HIS A 159 29.10 -14.22 12.77
N THR A 160 28.85 -12.95 12.40
CA THR A 160 28.63 -11.86 13.36
C THR A 160 27.32 -11.98 14.14
N LEU A 161 26.37 -12.77 13.63
CA LEU A 161 25.05 -13.02 14.24
C LEU A 161 24.97 -14.39 14.91
N ARG A 162 26.04 -15.21 14.88
CA ARG A 162 26.02 -16.55 15.49
C ARG A 162 25.62 -16.46 16.96
N ARG A 163 24.62 -17.25 17.37
CA ARG A 163 24.17 -17.31 18.76
C ARG A 163 25.34 -17.70 19.68
N PRO A 164 25.67 -16.89 20.69
CA PRO A 164 26.72 -17.20 21.66
C PRO A 164 26.43 -18.47 22.47
N ALA A 165 27.51 -19.14 22.90
CA ALA A 165 27.45 -20.26 23.83
C ALA A 165 26.95 -19.79 25.22
N GLY A 166 26.21 -20.67 25.88
CA GLY A 166 25.73 -20.46 27.25
C GLY A 166 26.79 -20.80 28.29
N SER A 167 26.46 -20.61 29.56
CA SER A 167 27.37 -20.88 30.68
C SER A 167 27.67 -22.36 30.90
N LYS A 168 26.91 -23.28 30.28
CA LYS A 168 27.10 -24.73 30.38
C LYS A 168 27.62 -25.29 29.05
N PRO A 169 28.54 -26.27 29.05
CA PRO A 169 28.98 -26.93 27.82
C PRO A 169 27.81 -27.46 26.99
N GLY A 170 27.81 -27.17 25.69
CA GLY A 170 26.76 -27.60 24.77
C GLY A 170 25.46 -26.79 24.81
N THR A 171 25.33 -25.76 25.64
CA THR A 171 24.15 -24.88 25.66
C THR A 171 24.39 -23.57 24.93
N CYS A 172 23.32 -22.91 24.50
CA CYS A 172 23.35 -21.56 23.95
C CYS A 172 22.65 -20.58 24.90
N ILE A 173 22.93 -19.29 24.75
CA ILE A 173 22.23 -18.26 25.53
C ILE A 173 20.71 -18.28 25.25
N SER A 174 19.92 -17.80 26.23
CA SER A 174 18.46 -17.72 26.11
C SER A 174 18.03 -16.79 24.97
N ASP A 175 16.78 -16.92 24.50
CA ASP A 175 16.24 -16.07 23.44
C ASP A 175 16.24 -14.59 23.81
N VAL A 176 15.98 -14.26 25.09
CA VAL A 176 16.06 -12.88 25.59
C VAL A 176 17.50 -12.36 25.50
N ALA A 177 18.48 -13.15 25.94
CA ALA A 177 19.88 -12.77 25.88
C ALA A 177 20.36 -12.64 24.42
N TYR A 178 19.91 -13.52 23.53
CA TYR A 178 20.25 -13.46 22.11
C TYR A 178 19.59 -12.26 21.41
N ALA A 179 18.34 -11.94 21.74
CA ALA A 179 17.70 -10.73 21.26
C ALA A 179 18.48 -9.48 21.70
N ASN A 180 18.95 -9.42 22.96
CA ASN A 180 19.81 -8.33 23.45
C ASN A 180 21.14 -8.25 22.68
N PHE A 181 21.78 -9.39 22.43
CA PHE A 181 22.98 -9.45 21.60
C PHE A 181 22.74 -8.88 20.19
N LEU A 182 21.61 -9.22 19.54
CA LEU A 182 21.26 -8.69 18.23
C LEU A 182 20.94 -7.18 18.26
N MET A 183 20.33 -6.67 19.33
CA MET A 183 20.14 -5.22 19.52
C MET A 183 21.46 -4.46 19.51
N GLU A 184 22.47 -4.98 20.25
CA GLU A 184 23.80 -4.39 20.32
C GLU A 184 24.53 -4.45 18.95
N LYS A 185 24.39 -5.56 18.20
CA LYS A 185 24.91 -5.64 16.83
C LYS A 185 24.29 -4.60 15.90
N GLY A 186 22.99 -4.35 16.05
CA GLY A 186 22.29 -3.27 15.34
C GLY A 186 22.57 -1.88 15.90
N LYS A 187 23.31 -1.72 17.01
CA LYS A 187 23.45 -0.45 17.74
C LYS A 187 22.09 0.25 17.94
N TYR A 188 21.05 -0.53 18.24
CA TYR A 188 19.68 -0.05 18.42
C TYR A 188 19.08 0.66 17.18
N LYS A 189 19.62 0.42 15.98
CA LYS A 189 19.14 0.97 14.70
C LYS A 189 18.85 -0.15 13.70
N LEU A 190 17.62 -0.17 13.18
CA LEU A 190 17.16 -1.21 12.26
C LEU A 190 18.03 -1.33 11.00
N ASP A 191 18.41 -0.19 10.40
CA ASP A 191 19.24 -0.14 9.19
C ASP A 191 20.62 -0.78 9.35
N ARG A 192 21.21 -0.66 10.54
CA ARG A 192 22.52 -1.25 10.82
C ARG A 192 22.43 -2.77 10.84
N LEU A 193 21.40 -3.33 11.49
CA LEU A 193 21.19 -4.78 11.50
C LEU A 193 20.77 -5.29 10.11
N LYS A 194 19.91 -4.56 9.40
CA LYS A 194 19.52 -4.86 8.00
C LYS A 194 20.74 -5.11 7.12
N GLY A 195 21.75 -4.23 7.19
CA GLY A 195 22.97 -4.38 6.40
C GLY A 195 23.66 -5.74 6.61
N ILE A 196 23.65 -6.25 7.85
CA ILE A 196 24.21 -7.56 8.21
C ILE A 196 23.30 -8.70 7.72
N LEU A 197 22.00 -8.62 8.00
CA LEU A 197 21.00 -9.63 7.60
C LEU A 197 20.94 -9.81 6.07
N ALA A 198 21.15 -8.73 5.31
CA ALA A 198 21.07 -8.73 3.86
C ALA A 198 22.32 -9.31 3.16
N MET A 199 23.46 -9.48 3.86
CA MET A 199 24.75 -9.84 3.23
C MET A 199 24.69 -11.14 2.42
N LYS A 200 23.89 -12.10 2.86
CA LYS A 200 23.74 -13.43 2.24
C LYS A 200 22.46 -13.57 1.41
N MET A 201 21.62 -12.54 1.39
CA MET A 201 20.34 -12.50 0.65
C MET A 201 20.53 -11.99 -0.80
N LYS A 202 21.60 -12.38 -1.50
CA LYS A 202 21.96 -11.84 -2.83
C LYS A 202 20.88 -12.11 -3.91
N GLY A 203 20.89 -11.32 -4.99
CA GLY A 203 19.93 -11.43 -6.08
C GLY A 203 18.54 -10.89 -5.73
N GLN A 204 17.48 -11.66 -5.98
CA GLN A 204 16.10 -11.26 -5.63
C GLN A 204 15.86 -11.14 -4.11
N GLY A 205 16.75 -11.69 -3.26
CA GLY A 205 16.68 -11.59 -1.80
C GLY A 205 16.83 -10.16 -1.23
N GLY A 206 17.42 -9.23 -1.99
CA GLY A 206 17.49 -7.82 -1.63
C GLY A 206 16.13 -7.12 -1.65
N LYS A 207 15.19 -7.58 -2.49
CA LYS A 207 13.78 -7.11 -2.44
C LYS A 207 13.03 -7.78 -1.29
N LEU A 208 13.29 -9.08 -1.06
CA LEU A 208 12.67 -9.84 0.01
C LEU A 208 12.97 -9.27 1.41
N ILE A 209 14.23 -8.88 1.69
CA ILE A 209 14.56 -8.27 3.00
C ILE A 209 13.78 -6.97 3.23
N ASN A 210 13.60 -6.15 2.20
CA ASN A 210 12.82 -4.92 2.33
C ASN A 210 11.33 -5.23 2.58
N ARG A 211 10.78 -6.26 1.94
CA ARG A 211 9.42 -6.74 2.21
C ARG A 211 9.26 -7.22 3.64
N ILE A 212 10.16 -8.07 4.11
CA ILE A 212 10.15 -8.57 5.50
C ILE A 212 10.22 -7.41 6.48
N LEU A 213 11.17 -6.49 6.31
CA LEU A 213 11.37 -5.37 7.22
C LEU A 213 10.21 -4.36 7.20
N SER A 214 9.34 -4.37 6.18
CA SER A 214 8.12 -3.55 6.17
C SER A 214 7.10 -3.96 7.24
N ALA A 215 7.20 -5.19 7.78
CA ALA A 215 6.42 -5.65 8.93
C ALA A 215 6.98 -5.15 10.28
N TYR A 216 8.16 -4.54 10.28
CA TYR A 216 8.90 -4.12 11.48
C TYR A 216 9.18 -2.62 11.44
N VAL A 217 8.11 -1.82 11.46
CA VAL A 217 8.20 -0.34 11.44
C VAL A 217 7.98 0.29 12.82
N ASP A 218 7.44 -0.47 13.78
CA ASP A 218 7.22 -0.08 15.17
C ASP A 218 7.12 -1.32 16.08
N ASP A 219 6.70 -1.12 17.34
CA ASP A 219 6.45 -2.17 18.34
C ASP A 219 5.06 -2.81 18.27
N LYS A 220 4.17 -2.39 17.36
CA LYS A 220 2.82 -2.96 17.28
C LYS A 220 2.88 -4.41 16.81
N MET A 221 1.92 -5.22 17.25
CA MET A 221 1.83 -6.64 16.89
C MET A 221 1.58 -6.89 15.39
N PHE A 222 1.04 -5.89 14.67
CA PHE A 222 0.64 -6.04 13.28
C PHE A 222 1.85 -6.06 12.35
N SER A 223 1.78 -6.86 11.28
CA SER A 223 2.77 -6.89 10.20
C SER A 223 2.45 -5.88 9.08
N VAL A 224 1.45 -5.02 9.31
CA VAL A 224 0.97 -4.00 8.40
C VAL A 224 1.03 -2.65 9.11
N GLU A 225 1.55 -1.65 8.42
CA GLU A 225 1.49 -0.26 8.86
C GLU A 225 0.05 0.25 8.72
N LEU A 226 -0.71 0.19 9.81
CA LEU A 226 -2.15 0.41 9.81
C LEU A 226 -2.56 1.84 9.47
N ILE A 227 -1.76 2.86 9.83
CA ILE A 227 -2.14 4.26 9.59
C ILE A 227 -2.17 4.51 8.07
N GLY A 228 -1.09 4.16 7.38
CA GLY A 228 -1.02 4.23 5.92
C GLY A 228 -2.08 3.38 5.25
N ALA A 229 -2.41 2.20 5.78
CA ALA A 229 -3.49 1.36 5.24
C ALA A 229 -4.86 2.05 5.36
N VAL A 230 -5.21 2.57 6.53
CA VAL A 230 -6.46 3.32 6.75
C VAL A 230 -6.56 4.53 5.82
N LEU A 231 -5.46 5.27 5.65
CA LEU A 231 -5.44 6.43 4.75
C LEU A 231 -5.67 6.07 3.29
N ARG A 232 -5.06 4.97 2.81
CA ARG A 232 -5.29 4.47 1.45
C ARG A 232 -6.74 4.04 1.26
N GLN A 233 -7.28 3.27 2.20
CA GLN A 233 -8.68 2.83 2.13
C GLN A 233 -9.66 4.01 2.25
N GLY A 234 -9.36 5.01 3.07
CA GLY A 234 -10.14 6.24 3.16
C GLY A 234 -10.21 6.98 1.81
N SER A 235 -9.10 7.07 1.09
CA SER A 235 -9.10 7.65 -0.26
C SER A 235 -9.95 6.87 -1.25
N PHE A 236 -10.02 5.54 -1.14
CA PHE A 236 -10.92 4.72 -1.97
C PHE A 236 -12.38 5.01 -1.62
N VAL A 237 -12.73 5.04 -0.33
CA VAL A 237 -14.09 5.33 0.15
C VAL A 237 -14.55 6.72 -0.32
N THR A 238 -13.70 7.75 -0.25
CA THR A 238 -14.04 9.09 -0.76
C THR A 238 -14.43 9.05 -2.23
N LYS A 239 -13.71 8.30 -3.07
CA LYS A 239 -14.06 8.18 -4.49
C LYS A 239 -15.39 7.47 -4.72
N MET A 240 -15.67 6.43 -3.94
CA MET A 240 -16.97 5.75 -4.01
C MET A 240 -18.11 6.66 -3.53
N TYR A 241 -17.85 7.52 -2.54
CA TYR A 241 -18.78 8.55 -2.08
C TYR A 241 -19.02 9.62 -3.15
N ASP A 242 -17.97 10.11 -3.81
CA ASP A 242 -18.07 11.12 -4.87
C ASP A 242 -18.86 10.57 -6.08
N LEU A 243 -18.72 9.28 -6.38
CA LEU A 243 -19.56 8.56 -7.35
C LEU A 243 -21.02 8.38 -6.91
N GLN A 244 -21.37 8.74 -5.67
CA GLN A 244 -22.66 8.52 -5.01
C GLN A 244 -23.01 7.05 -4.73
N TRP A 245 -22.09 6.12 -4.98
CA TRP A 245 -22.32 4.67 -4.82
C TRP A 245 -22.46 4.24 -3.35
N THR A 246 -22.11 5.10 -2.40
CA THR A 246 -22.34 4.86 -0.96
C THR A 246 -23.68 5.43 -0.47
N LYS A 247 -24.44 6.11 -1.32
CA LYS A 247 -25.71 6.72 -0.93
C LYS A 247 -26.75 5.62 -0.65
N PRO A 248 -27.47 5.66 0.49
CA PRO A 248 -28.56 4.72 0.74
C PRO A 248 -29.57 4.71 -0.39
N GLY A 249 -29.93 3.52 -0.85
CA GLY A 249 -30.87 3.29 -1.94
C GLY A 249 -30.37 3.56 -3.35
N PHE A 250 -29.07 3.86 -3.53
CA PHE A 250 -28.50 4.11 -4.86
C PHE A 250 -28.63 2.91 -5.81
N PHE A 251 -28.64 1.69 -5.28
CA PHE A 251 -28.75 0.45 -6.07
C PHE A 251 -30.13 -0.23 -5.97
N ASP A 252 -31.16 0.47 -5.50
CA ASP A 252 -32.48 -0.13 -5.25
C ASP A 252 -33.32 -0.28 -6.52
N SER A 253 -33.01 0.47 -7.59
CA SER A 253 -33.72 0.35 -8.87
C SER A 253 -33.14 -0.77 -9.74
N ALA A 254 -33.97 -1.41 -10.57
CA ALA A 254 -33.53 -2.45 -11.50
C ALA A 254 -32.49 -1.93 -12.52
N GLU A 255 -32.53 -0.64 -12.86
CA GLU A 255 -31.55 -0.01 -13.75
C GLU A 255 -30.20 0.19 -13.04
N ASP A 256 -30.19 0.40 -11.72
CA ASP A 256 -28.98 0.51 -10.92
C ASP A 256 -28.35 -0.85 -10.60
N GLU A 257 -29.14 -1.92 -10.54
CA GLU A 257 -28.60 -3.29 -10.41
C GLU A 257 -27.65 -3.65 -11.57
N ILE A 258 -27.91 -3.11 -12.77
CA ILE A 258 -27.03 -3.27 -13.95
C ILE A 258 -25.61 -2.76 -13.65
N ALA A 259 -25.46 -1.72 -12.82
CA ALA A 259 -24.15 -1.20 -12.39
C ALA A 259 -23.33 -2.28 -11.67
N LEU A 260 -23.97 -2.97 -10.73
CA LEU A 260 -23.34 -4.02 -9.93
C LEU A 260 -23.04 -5.25 -10.77
N GLN A 261 -23.98 -5.67 -11.62
CA GLN A 261 -23.78 -6.78 -12.56
C GLN A 261 -22.60 -6.50 -13.50
N HIS A 262 -22.48 -5.27 -13.98
CA HIS A 262 -21.37 -4.83 -14.81
C HIS A 262 -20.03 -4.87 -14.05
N ALA A 263 -19.98 -4.31 -12.83
CA ALA A 263 -18.79 -4.36 -11.97
C ALA A 263 -18.34 -5.81 -11.69
N ILE A 264 -19.29 -6.71 -11.41
CA ILE A 264 -19.05 -8.14 -11.19
C ILE A 264 -18.51 -8.81 -12.46
N ALA A 265 -19.11 -8.55 -13.63
CA ALA A 265 -18.65 -9.11 -14.90
C ALA A 265 -17.21 -8.68 -15.23
N ARG A 266 -16.90 -7.39 -15.01
CA ARG A 266 -15.55 -6.85 -15.19
C ARG A 266 -14.57 -7.40 -14.16
N TYR A 267 -14.99 -7.62 -12.93
CA TYR A 267 -14.18 -8.28 -11.91
C TYR A 267 -13.84 -9.73 -12.29
N HIS A 268 -14.79 -10.51 -12.79
CA HIS A 268 -14.51 -11.86 -13.28
C HIS A 268 -13.51 -11.85 -14.45
N ALA A 269 -13.68 -10.94 -15.42
CA ALA A 269 -12.71 -10.75 -16.50
C ALA A 269 -11.32 -10.32 -15.98
N PHE A 270 -11.27 -9.54 -14.89
CA PHE A 270 -10.03 -9.14 -14.25
C PHE A 270 -9.31 -10.33 -13.58
N LEU A 271 -10.05 -11.23 -12.90
CA LEU A 271 -9.48 -12.47 -12.36
C LEU A 271 -8.96 -13.40 -13.46
N ASP A 272 -9.68 -13.49 -14.58
CA ASP A 272 -9.27 -14.23 -15.76
C ASP A 272 -7.98 -13.66 -16.39
N LEU A 273 -7.87 -12.33 -16.46
CA LEU A 273 -6.64 -11.64 -16.87
C LEU A 273 -5.47 -11.97 -15.94
N MET A 274 -5.68 -11.92 -14.62
CA MET A 274 -4.69 -12.32 -13.60
C MET A 274 -4.29 -13.79 -13.72
N SER A 275 -5.22 -14.68 -13.99
CA SER A 275 -4.95 -16.11 -14.20
C SER A 275 -4.00 -16.33 -15.37
N SER A 276 -4.25 -15.66 -16.49
CA SER A 276 -3.46 -15.80 -17.72
C SER A 276 -2.06 -15.15 -17.68
N SER A 277 -1.78 -14.29 -16.70
CA SER A 277 -0.51 -13.53 -16.62
C SER A 277 0.08 -13.50 -15.20
N PRO A 278 0.61 -14.63 -14.68
CA PRO A 278 0.98 -14.79 -13.27
C PRO A 278 2.10 -13.87 -12.76
N ALA A 279 2.94 -13.36 -13.67
CA ALA A 279 4.05 -12.47 -13.35
C ALA A 279 3.69 -10.98 -13.46
N SER A 280 2.48 -10.65 -13.94
CA SER A 280 2.07 -9.26 -14.15
C SER A 280 1.33 -8.70 -12.94
N PHE A 281 1.61 -7.44 -12.63
CA PHE A 281 0.85 -6.64 -11.68
C PHE A 281 -0.20 -5.82 -12.45
N PHE A 282 -1.47 -6.05 -12.14
CA PHE A 282 -2.59 -5.37 -12.79
C PHE A 282 -3.29 -4.43 -11.82
N VAL A 283 -3.70 -3.27 -12.34
CA VAL A 283 -4.32 -2.21 -11.55
C VAL A 283 -5.82 -2.17 -11.83
N PRO A 284 -6.68 -2.37 -10.82
CA PRO A 284 -8.12 -2.36 -11.02
C PRO A 284 -8.65 -0.94 -11.31
N THR A 285 -9.81 -0.86 -11.96
CA THR A 285 -10.65 0.34 -11.98
C THR A 285 -11.55 0.38 -10.73
N LEU A 286 -12.16 1.51 -10.38
CA LEU A 286 -12.92 1.66 -9.13
C LEU A 286 -14.07 0.63 -8.99
N ASP A 287 -14.80 0.37 -10.07
CA ASP A 287 -15.84 -0.66 -10.15
C ASP A 287 -15.31 -2.09 -9.87
N ILE A 288 -14.19 -2.46 -10.51
CA ILE A 288 -13.52 -3.75 -10.33
C ILE A 288 -13.00 -3.87 -8.90
N ASP A 289 -12.40 -2.81 -8.37
CA ASP A 289 -11.79 -2.78 -7.05
C ASP A 289 -12.84 -2.86 -5.94
N LEU A 290 -14.01 -2.23 -6.13
CA LEU A 290 -15.15 -2.37 -5.23
C LEU A 290 -15.60 -3.84 -5.15
N ALA A 291 -15.86 -4.47 -6.30
CA ALA A 291 -16.25 -5.88 -6.34
C ALA A 291 -15.18 -6.79 -5.73
N TRP A 292 -13.91 -6.47 -5.96
CA TRP A 292 -12.79 -7.21 -5.37
C TRP A 292 -12.74 -7.05 -3.84
N HIS A 293 -12.82 -5.83 -3.30
CA HIS A 293 -12.89 -5.58 -1.86
C HIS A 293 -14.08 -6.31 -1.23
N THR A 294 -15.26 -6.28 -1.86
CA THR A 294 -16.44 -7.02 -1.39
C THR A 294 -16.18 -8.52 -1.32
N HIS A 295 -15.53 -9.12 -2.32
CA HIS A 295 -15.15 -10.53 -2.28
C HIS A 295 -14.16 -10.82 -1.15
N GLN A 296 -13.20 -9.92 -0.88
CA GLN A 296 -12.22 -10.07 0.21
C GLN A 296 -12.84 -10.02 1.61
N LEU A 297 -13.99 -9.36 1.80
CA LEU A 297 -14.74 -9.41 3.06
C LEU A 297 -15.17 -10.84 3.42
N MET A 298 -15.25 -11.74 2.44
CA MET A 298 -15.50 -13.16 2.64
C MET A 298 -14.19 -13.97 2.61
N ALA A 299 -13.26 -13.64 3.51
CA ALA A 299 -11.86 -14.13 3.49
C ALA A 299 -11.68 -15.62 3.16
N ASN A 300 -12.48 -16.50 3.77
CA ASN A 300 -12.42 -17.94 3.53
C ASN A 300 -12.87 -18.34 2.11
N ASN A 301 -13.91 -17.71 1.58
CA ASN A 301 -14.39 -17.95 0.21
C ASN A 301 -13.40 -17.36 -0.79
N TYR A 302 -12.92 -16.14 -0.53
CA TYR A 302 -11.91 -15.49 -1.36
C TYR A 302 -10.65 -16.35 -1.54
N ALA A 303 -10.10 -16.89 -0.45
CA ALA A 303 -8.94 -17.76 -0.51
C ALA A 303 -9.22 -19.07 -1.29
N LYS A 304 -10.40 -19.68 -1.09
CA LYS A 304 -10.80 -20.89 -1.82
C LYS A 304 -10.98 -20.61 -3.31
N ASP A 305 -11.67 -19.55 -3.68
CA ASP A 305 -12.02 -19.23 -5.06
C ASP A 305 -10.77 -18.82 -5.86
N THR A 306 -9.91 -17.96 -5.29
CA THR A 306 -8.64 -17.58 -5.95
C THR A 306 -7.73 -18.80 -6.15
N THR A 307 -7.61 -19.66 -5.14
CA THR A 307 -6.83 -20.91 -5.28
C THR A 307 -7.43 -21.83 -6.36
N LYS A 308 -8.76 -22.01 -6.36
CA LYS A 308 -9.44 -22.92 -7.29
C LYS A 308 -9.42 -22.43 -8.74
N TYR A 309 -9.72 -21.16 -8.98
CA TYR A 309 -9.93 -20.63 -10.34
C TYR A 309 -8.69 -19.96 -10.93
N ILE A 310 -7.76 -19.49 -10.09
CA ILE A 310 -6.56 -18.74 -10.50
C ILE A 310 -5.27 -19.52 -10.21
N GLY A 311 -5.37 -20.61 -9.44
CA GLY A 311 -4.25 -21.46 -9.03
C GLY A 311 -3.38 -20.85 -7.93
N ARG A 312 -3.75 -19.69 -7.40
CA ARG A 312 -3.01 -18.99 -6.34
C ARG A 312 -3.89 -17.95 -5.65
N PHE A 313 -3.58 -17.66 -4.40
CA PHE A 313 -4.06 -16.51 -3.68
C PHE A 313 -3.61 -15.22 -4.37
N ILE A 314 -4.55 -14.30 -4.59
CA ILE A 314 -4.25 -12.98 -5.14
C ILE A 314 -4.17 -11.99 -3.98
N ASP A 315 -2.94 -11.62 -3.64
CA ASP A 315 -2.67 -10.64 -2.60
C ASP A 315 -3.00 -9.23 -3.14
N HIS A 316 -3.88 -8.51 -2.46
CA HIS A 316 -4.16 -7.10 -2.76
C HIS A 316 -3.08 -6.27 -2.06
N ASP A 317 -1.90 -6.23 -2.67
CA ASP A 317 -0.81 -5.40 -2.17
C ASP A 317 -1.16 -3.93 -2.42
N ASP A 318 -1.52 -3.26 -1.33
CA ASP A 318 -1.97 -1.88 -1.35
C ASP A 318 -0.82 -0.86 -1.33
N LYS A 319 0.44 -1.29 -1.47
CA LYS A 319 1.62 -0.41 -1.42
C LYS A 319 2.43 -0.44 -2.72
N VAL A 320 2.05 0.42 -3.65
CA VAL A 320 2.77 0.56 -4.92
C VAL A 320 3.25 1.99 -5.12
N GLU A 321 4.51 2.13 -5.54
CA GLU A 321 5.05 3.44 -5.87
C GLU A 321 4.27 4.04 -7.05
N GLU A 322 3.96 5.33 -6.96
CA GLU A 322 3.02 5.99 -7.88
C GLU A 322 3.39 5.86 -9.37
N ASN A 323 4.68 6.00 -9.72
CA ASN A 323 5.11 5.89 -11.11
C ASN A 323 5.00 4.44 -11.60
N GLN A 324 5.33 3.48 -10.74
CA GLN A 324 5.12 2.06 -11.03
C GLN A 324 3.62 1.76 -11.23
N LEU A 325 2.74 2.31 -10.38
CA LEU A 325 1.31 2.10 -10.46
C LEU A 325 0.74 2.64 -11.78
N ALA A 326 1.14 3.85 -12.19
CA ALA A 326 0.76 4.42 -13.48
C ALA A 326 1.21 3.55 -14.67
N SER A 327 2.48 3.11 -14.67
CA SER A 327 3.00 2.23 -15.73
C SER A 327 2.29 0.85 -15.78
N SER A 328 1.91 0.33 -14.62
CA SER A 328 1.19 -0.95 -14.49
C SER A 328 -0.26 -0.82 -14.93
N PHE A 329 -0.87 0.35 -14.74
CA PHE A 329 -2.18 0.65 -15.29
C PHE A 329 -2.17 0.60 -16.82
N ASP A 330 -1.16 1.19 -17.47
CA ASP A 330 -1.02 1.11 -18.93
C ASP A 330 -0.83 -0.33 -19.43
N ILE A 331 -0.08 -1.15 -18.68
CA ILE A 331 0.06 -2.59 -18.97
C ILE A 331 -1.30 -3.27 -18.86
N THR A 332 -2.08 -2.95 -17.84
CA THR A 332 -3.42 -3.49 -17.62
C THR A 332 -4.35 -3.14 -18.78
N CYS A 333 -4.37 -1.88 -19.23
CA CYS A 333 -5.16 -1.45 -20.38
C CYS A 333 -4.82 -2.24 -21.65
N ARG A 334 -3.53 -2.44 -21.93
CA ARG A 334 -3.07 -3.19 -23.10
C ARG A 334 -3.43 -4.66 -23.01
N ALA A 335 -3.17 -5.30 -21.87
CA ALA A 335 -3.46 -6.71 -21.65
C ALA A 335 -4.97 -6.98 -21.74
N TRP A 336 -5.79 -6.11 -21.16
CA TRP A 336 -7.25 -6.18 -21.26
C TRP A 336 -7.74 -6.06 -22.71
N LYS A 337 -7.28 -5.04 -23.46
CA LYS A 337 -7.65 -4.86 -24.87
C LYS A 337 -7.25 -6.07 -25.71
N ASN A 338 -6.07 -6.63 -25.48
CA ASN A 338 -5.59 -7.80 -26.20
C ASN A 338 -6.41 -9.06 -25.86
N ARG A 339 -6.84 -9.23 -24.61
CA ARG A 339 -7.57 -10.41 -24.16
C ARG A 339 -9.05 -10.38 -24.51
N PHE A 340 -9.70 -9.22 -24.38
CA PHE A 340 -11.15 -9.10 -24.49
C PHE A 340 -11.62 -8.29 -25.70
N ALA A 341 -10.71 -7.71 -26.49
CA ALA A 341 -11.03 -6.83 -27.62
C ALA A 341 -11.88 -5.59 -27.26
N VAL A 342 -11.94 -5.23 -25.97
CA VAL A 342 -12.70 -4.08 -25.43
C VAL A 342 -11.73 -3.11 -24.74
N GLN A 343 -12.08 -1.83 -24.67
CA GLN A 343 -11.28 -0.86 -23.90
C GLN A 343 -11.40 -1.12 -22.40
N TYR A 344 -10.33 -0.88 -21.65
CA TYR A 344 -10.36 -1.11 -20.21
C TYR A 344 -11.11 0.01 -19.46
N THR A 345 -10.93 1.25 -19.88
CA THR A 345 -11.51 2.45 -19.26
C THR A 345 -12.48 3.16 -20.19
N HIS A 346 -13.57 3.66 -19.62
CA HIS A 346 -14.63 4.41 -20.30
C HIS A 346 -14.89 5.80 -19.67
N CYS A 347 -14.19 6.16 -18.57
CA CYS A 347 -14.31 7.43 -17.84
C CYS A 347 -13.88 8.69 -18.61
N GLY A 348 -13.42 8.56 -19.85
CA GLY A 348 -12.97 9.70 -20.67
C GLY A 348 -11.63 10.34 -20.25
N CYS A 349 -11.01 9.87 -19.16
CA CYS A 349 -9.72 10.37 -18.71
C CYS A 349 -8.57 9.97 -19.65
N PRO A 350 -7.60 10.87 -19.90
CA PRO A 350 -6.38 10.50 -20.61
C PRO A 350 -5.48 9.64 -19.71
N LEU A 351 -4.83 8.62 -20.29
CA LEU A 351 -3.85 7.83 -19.54
C LEU A 351 -2.59 8.66 -19.23
N PRO A 352 -1.89 8.39 -18.12
CA PRO A 352 -0.57 8.95 -17.85
C PRO A 352 0.39 8.66 -19.02
N GLY A 353 1.22 9.63 -19.41
CA GLY A 353 2.26 9.39 -20.44
C GLY A 353 1.82 9.38 -21.91
N ASP A 354 0.53 9.51 -22.22
CA ASP A 354 0.05 9.41 -23.61
C ASP A 354 0.68 10.43 -24.59
N THR A 355 1.30 9.91 -25.65
CA THR A 355 1.57 10.64 -26.90
C THR A 355 0.33 10.62 -27.82
N ILE A 356 0.26 11.57 -28.77
CA ILE A 356 -0.89 11.71 -29.69
C ILE A 356 -1.15 10.43 -30.51
N GLY A 357 -0.10 9.70 -30.91
CA GLY A 357 -0.22 8.47 -31.72
C GLY A 357 -0.84 7.28 -30.96
N GLN A 358 -0.59 7.16 -29.66
CA GLN A 358 -1.21 6.12 -28.82
C GLN A 358 -2.69 6.39 -28.55
N ARG A 359 -3.18 7.61 -28.80
CA ARG A 359 -4.59 7.99 -28.66
C ARG A 359 -5.41 7.65 -29.89
N LEU A 360 -4.84 7.81 -31.09
CA LEU A 360 -5.52 7.54 -32.36
C LEU A 360 -5.83 6.05 -32.56
N SER A 361 -4.95 5.14 -32.13
CA SER A 361 -5.18 3.69 -32.16
C SER A 361 -6.28 3.19 -31.20
N ARG A 362 -6.79 4.05 -30.31
CA ARG A 362 -7.91 3.76 -29.39
C ARG A 362 -9.26 4.23 -29.91
N LEU A 363 -9.29 5.19 -30.83
CA LEU A 363 -10.51 5.65 -31.48
C LEU A 363 -10.98 4.70 -32.60
N ILE A 364 -10.10 3.81 -33.08
CA ILE A 364 -10.37 2.87 -34.17
C ILE A 364 -10.59 1.49 -33.55
N GLY A 365 -11.85 1.11 -33.35
CA GLY A 365 -12.22 -0.18 -32.77
C GLY A 365 -13.68 -0.23 -32.31
N HIS A 366 -14.62 -0.07 -33.25
CA HIS A 366 -16.02 -0.43 -33.01
C HIS A 366 -16.19 -1.90 -33.38
N GLY A 367 -15.97 -2.79 -32.41
CA GLY A 367 -16.38 -4.19 -32.52
C GLY A 367 -17.90 -4.29 -32.43
N THR A 368 -18.52 -5.02 -33.34
CA THR A 368 -19.96 -5.03 -33.62
C THR A 368 -20.80 -5.94 -32.71
N ASN A 369 -20.33 -6.29 -31.51
CA ASN A 369 -21.10 -7.05 -30.52
C ASN A 369 -21.01 -6.36 -29.14
N PRO A 370 -22.14 -6.11 -28.45
CA PRO A 370 -22.12 -5.52 -27.12
C PRO A 370 -21.54 -6.53 -26.14
N SER A 371 -20.27 -6.35 -25.79
CA SER A 371 -19.66 -7.08 -24.67
C SER A 371 -20.24 -6.55 -23.37
N TYR A 372 -20.62 -7.45 -22.45
CA TYR A 372 -21.02 -7.11 -21.07
C TYR A 372 -19.94 -6.35 -20.28
N LEU A 373 -18.71 -6.27 -20.83
CA LEU A 373 -17.59 -5.51 -20.29
C LEU A 373 -17.57 -4.03 -20.68
N ILE A 374 -18.47 -3.59 -21.57
CA ILE A 374 -18.70 -2.18 -21.90
C ILE A 374 -19.80 -1.64 -20.98
N PRO A 375 -19.56 -0.56 -20.21
CA PRO A 375 -20.58 0.00 -19.33
C PRO A 375 -21.74 0.56 -20.15
N PRO A 376 -22.98 0.51 -19.62
CA PRO A 376 -24.10 1.27 -20.16
C PRO A 376 -23.77 2.75 -20.34
N ASP A 377 -24.55 3.44 -21.18
CA ASP A 377 -24.36 4.87 -21.46
C ASP A 377 -24.85 5.77 -20.31
N ARG A 378 -24.30 5.56 -19.11
CA ARG A 378 -24.55 6.31 -17.87
C ARG A 378 -23.25 6.93 -17.34
N GLU A 379 -23.30 8.19 -16.90
CA GLU A 379 -22.11 8.96 -16.57
C GLU A 379 -21.33 8.40 -15.38
N ASP A 380 -22.03 8.04 -14.30
CA ASP A 380 -21.45 7.44 -13.10
C ASP A 380 -20.81 6.07 -13.38
N LEU A 381 -21.41 5.24 -14.25
CA LEU A 381 -20.84 3.93 -14.62
C LEU A 381 -19.55 4.08 -15.44
N ARG A 382 -19.53 5.05 -16.36
CA ARG A 382 -18.29 5.41 -17.04
C ARG A 382 -17.27 5.93 -16.06
N ALA A 383 -17.65 6.81 -15.14
CA ALA A 383 -16.75 7.34 -14.11
C ALA A 383 -16.18 6.24 -13.20
N ALA A 384 -16.97 5.20 -12.88
CA ALA A 384 -16.51 4.07 -12.08
C ALA A 384 -15.43 3.22 -12.78
N THR A 385 -15.30 3.31 -14.11
CA THR A 385 -14.15 2.71 -14.83
C THR A 385 -12.86 3.53 -14.75
N HIS A 386 -12.79 4.51 -13.85
CA HIS A 386 -11.58 5.27 -13.55
C HIS A 386 -10.54 4.40 -12.83
N PRO A 387 -9.22 4.61 -13.03
CA PRO A 387 -8.18 3.88 -12.31
C PRO A 387 -8.36 3.99 -10.78
N SER A 388 -8.30 2.86 -10.09
CA SER A 388 -8.18 2.86 -8.64
C SER A 388 -6.71 3.04 -8.25
N ASP A 389 -6.37 4.28 -7.87
CA ASP A 389 -5.00 4.67 -7.52
C ASP A 389 -4.73 4.71 -6.01
N HIS A 390 -5.66 4.23 -5.17
CA HIS A 390 -5.56 4.34 -3.72
C HIS A 390 -4.35 3.58 -3.14
N ASN A 391 -3.79 2.65 -3.92
CA ASN A 391 -2.55 1.92 -3.62
C ASN A 391 -1.28 2.76 -3.84
N ALA A 392 -1.40 3.96 -4.43
CA ALA A 392 -0.27 4.83 -4.71
C ALA A 392 0.31 5.39 -3.42
N VAL A 393 1.60 5.14 -3.18
CA VAL A 393 2.32 5.63 -2.00
C VAL A 393 3.59 6.37 -2.37
N PHE A 394 4.01 7.30 -1.51
CA PHE A 394 5.34 7.91 -1.56
C PHE A 394 5.99 7.95 -0.18
N ALA A 395 7.31 7.81 -0.14
CA ALA A 395 8.06 7.89 1.11
C ALA A 395 8.29 9.36 1.53
N LEU A 396 8.08 9.68 2.81
CA LEU A 396 8.24 11.06 3.31
C LEU A 396 9.66 11.64 3.11
N HIS A 397 10.71 10.81 3.08
CA HIS A 397 12.06 11.30 2.77
C HIS A 397 12.20 11.80 1.32
N ARG A 398 11.26 11.45 0.43
CA ARG A 398 11.12 11.97 -0.94
C ARG A 398 9.97 12.97 -1.07
N LYS A 399 9.51 13.56 0.05
CA LYS A 399 8.36 14.49 0.06
C LYS A 399 8.55 15.63 -0.94
N ALA A 400 9.69 16.32 -0.91
CA ALA A 400 9.95 17.44 -1.83
C ALA A 400 9.90 17.01 -3.32
N GLN A 401 10.49 15.86 -3.65
CA GLN A 401 10.45 15.31 -5.02
C GLN A 401 9.03 14.95 -5.45
N SER A 402 8.26 14.33 -4.55
CA SER A 402 6.88 13.90 -4.78
C SER A 402 5.95 15.11 -4.93
N GLU A 403 6.06 16.11 -4.05
CA GLU A 403 5.30 17.37 -4.11
C GLU A 403 5.61 18.16 -5.39
N ALA A 404 6.89 18.21 -5.80
CA ALA A 404 7.26 18.84 -7.07
C ALA A 404 6.68 18.09 -8.28
N ALA A 405 6.67 16.76 -8.27
CA ALA A 405 6.04 15.96 -9.31
C ALA A 405 4.52 16.18 -9.38
N GLN A 406 3.85 16.26 -8.22
CA GLN A 406 2.42 16.59 -8.11
C GLN A 406 2.11 17.98 -8.68
N CYS A 407 2.89 18.99 -8.32
CA CYS A 407 2.72 20.36 -8.82
C CYS A 407 2.78 20.39 -10.36
N ARG A 408 3.80 19.75 -10.95
CA ARG A 408 3.94 19.62 -12.42
C ARG A 408 2.74 18.91 -13.06
N ARG A 409 2.20 17.85 -12.42
CA ARG A 409 1.01 17.14 -12.93
C ARG A 409 -0.24 18.02 -12.89
N ARG A 410 -0.47 18.73 -11.79
CA ARG A 410 -1.60 19.67 -11.64
C ARG A 410 -1.54 20.77 -12.69
N GLU A 411 -0.37 21.39 -12.90
CA GLU A 411 -0.19 22.38 -13.97
C GLU A 411 -0.48 21.81 -15.35
N LYS A 412 0.02 20.59 -15.63
CA LYS A 412 -0.22 19.92 -16.91
C LYS A 412 -1.71 19.70 -17.14
N ILE A 413 -2.44 19.26 -16.11
CA ILE A 413 -3.90 19.01 -16.14
C ILE A 413 -4.68 20.32 -16.30
N ALA A 414 -4.38 21.37 -15.54
CA ALA A 414 -5.02 22.67 -15.65
C ALA A 414 -4.88 23.23 -17.08
N LYS A 415 -3.67 23.15 -17.65
CA LYS A 415 -3.41 23.51 -19.05
C LYS A 415 -4.21 22.63 -20.04
N ARG A 416 -4.57 21.38 -19.69
CA ARG A 416 -5.43 20.53 -20.53
C ARG A 416 -6.88 20.95 -20.42
N GLN A 417 -7.40 21.10 -19.20
CA GLN A 417 -8.77 21.53 -18.95
C GLN A 417 -9.07 22.84 -19.66
N GLN A 418 -8.12 23.79 -19.64
CA GLN A 418 -8.25 25.04 -20.39
C GLN A 418 -8.37 24.81 -21.91
N ARG A 419 -7.48 24.00 -22.50
CA ARG A 419 -7.57 23.66 -23.93
C ARG A 419 -8.84 22.89 -24.29
N ASP A 420 -9.31 22.03 -23.40
CA ASP A 420 -10.53 21.27 -23.62
C ASP A 420 -11.76 22.19 -23.50
N LEU A 421 -11.77 23.14 -22.57
CA LEU A 421 -12.80 24.17 -22.50
C LEU A 421 -12.84 25.01 -23.79
N GLU A 422 -11.68 25.47 -24.28
CA GLU A 422 -11.55 26.24 -25.52
C GLU A 422 -12.06 25.44 -26.73
N ARG A 423 -11.72 24.15 -26.82
CA ARG A 423 -12.18 23.28 -27.91
C ARG A 423 -13.68 22.96 -27.80
N ALA A 424 -14.24 22.90 -26.59
CA ALA A 424 -15.67 22.67 -26.37
C ALA A 424 -16.47 23.91 -26.76
N GLN A 425 -16.01 25.10 -26.36
CA GLN A 425 -16.55 26.38 -26.82
C GLN A 425 -16.48 26.53 -28.35
N ALA A 426 -15.43 25.99 -28.98
CA ALA A 426 -15.29 25.96 -30.43
C ALA A 426 -16.12 24.86 -31.13
N GLY A 427 -16.93 24.09 -30.42
CA GLY A 427 -17.73 22.97 -30.99
C GLY A 427 -16.88 21.80 -31.53
N LYS A 428 -15.60 21.73 -31.14
CA LYS A 428 -14.61 20.73 -31.62
C LYS A 428 -14.31 19.62 -30.61
N LEU A 429 -15.18 19.45 -29.62
CA LEU A 429 -15.09 18.41 -28.60
C LEU A 429 -16.39 17.65 -28.48
N ASP A 430 -16.27 16.34 -28.52
CA ASP A 430 -17.34 15.39 -28.23
C ASP A 430 -17.75 15.54 -26.76
N GLY A 431 -19.05 15.69 -26.48
CA GLY A 431 -19.62 16.01 -25.15
C GLY A 431 -19.33 14.98 -24.06
N ARG A 432 -18.74 13.83 -24.44
CA ARG A 432 -18.38 12.69 -23.57
C ARG A 432 -17.16 12.92 -22.66
N ARG A 433 -16.53 14.10 -22.67
CA ARG A 433 -15.28 14.41 -21.92
C ARG A 433 -15.44 15.34 -20.72
N ASN A 434 -16.65 15.56 -20.24
CA ASN A 434 -16.88 16.38 -19.06
C ASN A 434 -16.53 15.59 -17.79
N VAL A 435 -15.23 15.41 -17.52
CA VAL A 435 -14.75 14.64 -16.36
C VAL A 435 -15.01 15.47 -15.09
N GLN A 436 -16.09 15.16 -14.38
CA GLN A 436 -16.44 15.78 -13.08
C GLN A 436 -15.78 15.09 -11.87
N HIS A 437 -14.85 14.16 -12.07
CA HIS A 437 -14.16 13.45 -10.99
C HIS A 437 -12.65 13.67 -11.01
N ASP A 438 -12.01 13.45 -9.87
CA ASP A 438 -10.59 13.76 -9.68
C ASP A 438 -9.69 13.01 -10.70
N PRO A 439 -8.60 13.64 -11.18
CA PRO A 439 -7.64 12.99 -12.07
C PRO A 439 -6.83 11.89 -11.36
N ALA A 440 -6.61 10.76 -12.07
CA ALA A 440 -5.84 9.64 -11.56
C ALA A 440 -4.39 10.01 -11.22
N PHE A 441 -3.87 9.38 -10.17
CA PHE A 441 -2.48 9.44 -9.69
C PHE A 441 -2.03 10.87 -9.34
N LEU A 442 -2.89 11.60 -8.62
CA LEU A 442 -2.57 12.95 -8.14
C LEU A 442 -2.19 13.02 -6.66
N ILE A 443 -2.75 12.14 -5.83
CA ILE A 443 -2.61 12.20 -4.38
C ILE A 443 -2.16 10.83 -3.85
N PRO A 444 -0.88 10.44 -4.05
CA PRO A 444 -0.34 9.27 -3.37
C PRO A 444 -0.36 9.51 -1.86
N VAL A 445 -0.67 8.47 -1.09
CA VAL A 445 -0.72 8.53 0.36
C VAL A 445 0.72 8.56 0.91
N PRO A 446 1.06 9.50 1.82
CA PRO A 446 2.37 9.51 2.44
C PRO A 446 2.55 8.26 3.31
N LEU A 447 3.67 7.57 3.13
CA LEU A 447 4.16 6.56 4.07
C LEU A 447 4.96 7.25 5.16
N TYR A 448 4.35 7.36 6.33
CA TYR A 448 4.88 8.10 7.47
C TYR A 448 6.17 7.50 8.04
N TYR A 449 6.39 6.20 7.87
CA TYR A 449 7.44 5.48 8.59
C TYR A 449 8.23 4.56 7.65
N THR A 450 9.19 5.14 6.94
CA THR A 450 10.27 4.40 6.29
C THR A 450 11.60 5.02 6.73
N GLY A 451 12.00 4.72 7.97
CA GLY A 451 13.35 5.07 8.49
C GLY A 451 14.46 4.33 7.73
N VAL A 452 14.11 3.20 7.13
CA VAL A 452 14.93 2.48 6.18
C VAL A 452 14.74 3.09 4.81
N ASN A 453 15.83 3.37 4.09
CA ASN A 453 15.86 3.71 2.66
C ASN A 453 15.34 2.51 1.83
N MET A 454 14.07 2.16 2.03
CA MET A 454 13.35 1.14 1.33
C MET A 454 13.11 1.70 -0.07
N GLY A 455 13.99 1.35 -1.00
CA GLY A 455 13.71 1.53 -2.42
C GLY A 455 12.31 0.98 -2.69
N GLY A 456 11.44 1.83 -3.23
CA GLY A 456 10.03 1.52 -3.46
C GLY A 456 9.88 0.33 -4.40
N CYS A 457 9.68 -0.86 -3.84
CA CYS A 457 9.13 -2.01 -4.54
C CYS A 457 8.77 -3.09 -3.50
N LEU A 458 7.50 -3.16 -3.11
CA LEU A 458 6.91 -4.27 -2.34
C LEU A 458 6.08 -5.20 -3.22
N ALA A 459 5.54 -4.66 -4.33
CA ALA A 459 4.85 -5.40 -5.37
C ALA A 459 5.82 -6.22 -6.23
N SER A 460 6.25 -7.37 -5.72
CA SER A 460 6.49 -8.53 -6.56
C SER A 460 5.81 -9.74 -5.93
N THR A 461 5.09 -10.51 -6.75
CA THR A 461 4.57 -11.82 -6.35
C THR A 461 5.73 -12.63 -5.77
N GLY A 462 5.51 -13.33 -4.66
CA GLY A 462 6.53 -14.05 -3.89
C GLY A 462 7.16 -15.26 -4.59
N ASN A 463 7.06 -15.33 -5.92
CA ASN A 463 7.57 -16.42 -6.71
C ASN A 463 9.09 -16.32 -6.81
N VAL A 464 9.79 -17.03 -5.93
CA VAL A 464 11.13 -17.54 -6.28
C VAL A 464 10.89 -18.72 -7.21
N ILE A 465 10.69 -18.45 -8.50
CA ILE A 465 10.67 -19.55 -9.50
C ILE A 465 12.08 -20.13 -9.51
N HIS A 466 12.24 -21.35 -8.98
CA HIS A 466 13.42 -22.17 -9.25
C HIS A 466 13.42 -22.48 -10.75
N GLY A 467 14.19 -21.71 -11.51
CA GLY A 467 14.34 -21.89 -12.95
C GLY A 467 15.42 -20.98 -13.48
N GLY A 468 16.58 -21.55 -13.78
CA GLY A 468 17.66 -20.85 -14.46
C GLY A 468 17.21 -20.42 -15.86
N SER A 469 16.71 -19.19 -15.97
CA SER A 469 16.60 -18.46 -17.23
C SER A 469 16.34 -17.00 -16.89
N GLY A 470 17.33 -16.16 -17.14
CA GLY A 470 17.23 -14.72 -16.94
C GLY A 470 16.16 -14.13 -17.84
N PHE A 471 15.17 -13.48 -17.24
CA PHE A 471 14.28 -12.58 -17.95
C PHE A 471 14.42 -11.19 -17.33
N GLY A 472 14.86 -10.26 -18.18
CA GLY A 472 15.30 -8.93 -17.84
C GLY A 472 14.21 -8.13 -17.14
N GLY A 473 14.60 -7.46 -16.05
CA GLY A 473 13.88 -6.28 -15.61
C GLY A 473 13.88 -5.25 -16.75
N CYS A 474 12.73 -4.63 -16.98
CA CYS A 474 12.59 -3.54 -17.93
C CYS A 474 13.61 -2.44 -17.61
N ALA A 475 14.70 -2.41 -18.36
CA ALA A 475 15.53 -1.23 -18.47
C ALA A 475 14.69 -0.19 -19.22
N ALA A 476 14.27 0.86 -18.51
CA ALA A 476 13.79 2.07 -19.16
C ALA A 476 14.98 2.69 -19.88
N GLY A 477 15.16 2.35 -21.15
CA GLY A 477 16.09 3.03 -22.04
C GLY A 477 15.63 4.47 -22.21
N ALA A 478 16.29 5.39 -21.51
CA ALA A 478 16.26 6.79 -21.88
C ALA A 478 17.06 6.92 -23.18
N GLY A 479 16.36 6.96 -24.31
CA GLY A 479 16.94 7.30 -25.61
C GLY A 479 17.40 8.75 -25.60
N GLY A 480 18.66 8.97 -25.22
CA GLY A 480 19.38 10.20 -25.51
C GLY A 480 19.85 10.15 -26.95
N GLY A 481 19.17 10.86 -27.85
CA GLY A 481 19.63 11.09 -29.21
C GLY A 481 20.89 11.93 -29.19
N GLY A 482 22.05 11.28 -29.31
CA GLY A 482 23.32 11.92 -29.61
C GLY A 482 23.45 12.04 -31.13
N CYS A 483 23.39 13.27 -31.62
CA CYS A 483 23.72 13.64 -32.99
C CYS A 483 25.16 13.22 -33.32
N GLY A 484 25.31 12.45 -34.41
CA GLY A 484 26.60 12.05 -34.96
C GLY A 484 27.30 13.24 -35.61
N GLY A 485 28.52 13.53 -35.16
CA GLY A 485 29.51 14.31 -35.89
C GLY A 485 30.55 13.36 -36.47
N GLY A 486 30.66 13.33 -37.79
CA GLY A 486 31.68 12.58 -38.51
C GLY A 486 33.04 13.28 -38.53
N GLY A 487 34.06 12.50 -38.85
CA GLY A 487 35.47 12.89 -39.02
C GLY A 487 36.35 11.82 -38.35
N GLY A 488 37.05 10.92 -39.02
CA GLY A 488 37.70 11.01 -40.33
C GLY A 488 39.18 11.28 -40.11
N GLY A 489 40.03 10.26 -40.34
CA GLY A 489 41.44 10.48 -40.67
C GLY A 489 42.46 9.78 -39.77
N SER A 490 43.00 8.69 -40.34
CA SER A 490 44.34 8.08 -40.14
C SER A 490 44.61 7.29 -38.87
#